data_AF-A0A7Y9EXR8-F1
#
_entry.id   AF-A0A7Y9EXR8-F1
#
_cell.length_a   1.000
_cell.length_b   1.000
_cell.length_c   1.000
_cell.angle_alpha   90.00
_cell.angle_beta   90.00
_cell.angle_gamma   90.00
#
_symmetry.space_group_name_H-M   'P 1'
#
loop_
_entity.id
_entity.type
_entity.pdbx_description
1 polymer ?
#
loop_
_entity_poly.entity_id
_entity_poly.type
_entity_poly.pdbx_seq_one_letter_code
_entity_poly.pdbx_strand_id
1 'polypeptide(L)'
;MLHLLAIGTLVGLGLLTLAVLHRALAVDSAPLLVLPHASGRVPQQHALSRYHPRWYAASVVFLAFDVEMLFMYPWAVVVEDLGPGAVIEMFGFLAVLLAAVAWARREGAFRWA
;
A
#
# COMPACT_ATOMS: atom_id res chain seq x y z
N MET A 1 -19.07 1.51 17.63
CA MET A 1 -18.10 2.50 17.12
C MET A 1 -17.38 3.25 18.25
N LEU A 2 -18.10 3.89 19.18
CA LEU A 2 -17.51 4.62 20.32
C LEU A 2 -16.57 3.77 21.20
N HIS A 3 -16.95 2.53 21.52
CA HIS A 3 -16.12 1.62 22.32
C HIS A 3 -14.80 1.24 21.63
N LEU A 4 -14.80 1.08 20.31
CA LEU A 4 -13.58 0.76 19.54
C LEU A 4 -12.61 1.94 19.54
N LEU A 5 -13.13 3.16 19.39
CA LEU A 5 -12.34 4.39 19.48
C LEU A 5 -11.78 4.60 20.90
N ALA A 6 -12.58 4.32 21.93
CA ALA A 6 -12.14 4.41 23.33
C ALA A 6 -11.00 3.43 23.62
N ILE A 7 -11.10 2.18 23.15
CA ILE A 7 -10.04 1.16 23.31
C ILE A 7 -8.77 1.60 22.59
N GLY A 8 -8.86 2.05 21.34
CA GLY A 8 -7.70 2.52 20.59
C GLY A 8 -6.99 3.70 21.28
N THR A 9 -7.76 4.63 21.84
CA THR A 9 -7.24 5.79 22.57
C THR A 9 -6.55 5.36 23.87
N LEU A 10 -7.18 4.44 24.63
CA LEU A 10 -6.61 3.91 25.87
C LEU A 10 -5.29 3.17 25.61
N VAL A 11 -5.24 2.34 24.56
CA VAL A 11 -4.01 1.62 24.17
C VAL A 11 -2.92 2.61 23.73
N GLY A 12 -3.28 3.61 22.92
CA GLY A 12 -2.34 4.66 22.50
C GLY A 12 -1.77 5.44 23.69
N LEU A 13 -2.62 5.86 24.62
CA LEU A 13 -2.21 6.55 25.85
C LEU A 13 -1.36 5.65 26.74
N GLY A 14 -1.72 4.38 26.89
CA GLY A 14 -0.95 3.39 27.66
C GLY A 14 0.45 3.16 27.09
N LEU A 15 0.58 3.03 25.77
CA LEU A 15 1.89 2.90 25.12
C LEU A 15 2.72 4.18 25.28
N LEU A 16 2.08 5.34 25.20
CA LEU A 16 2.75 6.63 25.37
C LEU A 16 3.22 6.86 26.81
N THR A 17 2.40 6.54 27.82
CA THR A 17 2.81 6.64 29.23
C THR A 17 3.97 5.69 29.53
N LEU A 18 3.93 4.45 29.02
CA LEU A 18 5.04 3.51 29.15
C LEU A 18 6.32 4.03 28.47
N ALA A 19 6.23 4.61 27.27
CA ALA A 19 7.39 5.18 26.58
C ALA A 19 7.98 6.38 27.34
N VAL A 20 7.14 7.24 27.91
CA VAL A 20 7.58 8.39 28.74
C VAL A 20 8.21 7.92 30.04
N LEU A 21 7.58 6.96 30.73
CA LEU A 21 8.13 6.38 31.96
C LEU A 21 9.47 5.69 31.68
N HIS A 22 9.57 4.90 30.59
CA HIS A 22 10.81 4.28 30.18
C HIS A 22 11.90 5.33 29.93
N ARG A 23 11.62 6.40 29.19
CA ARG A 23 12.60 7.49 29.00
C ARG A 23 12.97 8.23 30.28
N ALA A 24 12.03 8.44 31.20
CA ALA A 24 12.27 9.16 32.45
C ALA A 24 13.06 8.34 33.47
N LEU A 25 12.93 7.00 33.42
CA LEU A 25 13.58 6.07 34.35
C LEU A 25 14.83 5.39 33.75
N ALA A 26 15.07 5.52 32.44
CA ALA A 26 16.22 4.91 31.78
C ALA A 26 17.54 5.49 32.31
N VAL A 27 18.44 4.59 32.70
CA VAL A 27 19.79 4.92 33.21
C VAL A 27 20.64 5.60 32.13
N ASP A 28 20.51 5.13 30.89
CA ASP A 28 21.04 5.80 29.72
C ASP A 28 19.90 5.92 28.70
N SER A 29 19.58 7.16 28.36
CA SER A 29 18.55 7.49 27.38
C SER A 29 19.14 7.98 26.06
N ALA A 30 20.47 8.01 25.94
CA ALA A 30 21.14 8.37 24.70
C ALA A 30 20.80 7.33 23.63
N PRO A 31 20.34 7.75 22.44
CA PRO A 31 20.07 6.83 21.36
C PRO A 31 21.39 6.20 20.91
N LEU A 32 21.44 4.87 20.90
CA LEU A 32 22.54 4.13 20.29
C LEU A 32 22.55 4.43 18.80
N LEU A 33 23.64 4.99 18.29
CA LEU A 33 23.85 5.18 16.86
C LEU A 33 24.12 3.81 16.22
N VAL A 34 23.06 3.14 15.77
CA VAL A 34 23.15 1.87 15.07
C VAL A 34 23.09 2.13 13.56
N LEU A 35 24.17 1.80 12.85
CA LEU A 35 24.19 1.86 11.39
C LEU A 35 23.37 0.69 10.79
N PRO A 36 22.84 0.85 9.56
CA PRO A 36 22.21 -0.24 8.83
C PRO A 36 23.04 -1.52 8.84
N HIS A 37 22.39 -2.64 9.08
CA HIS A 37 23.05 -3.93 9.14
C HIS A 37 23.55 -4.33 7.74
N ALA A 38 24.87 -4.31 7.53
CA ALA A 38 25.52 -4.73 6.28
C ALA A 38 26.51 -5.88 6.52
N SER A 39 26.10 -6.87 7.32
CA SER A 39 26.90 -8.08 7.63
C SER A 39 28.32 -7.75 8.15
N GLY A 40 28.44 -6.73 9.01
CA GLY A 40 29.71 -6.26 9.58
C GLY A 40 30.48 -5.26 8.72
N ARG A 41 29.97 -4.90 7.53
CA ARG A 41 30.56 -3.84 6.69
C ARG A 41 29.95 -2.49 7.01
N VAL A 42 30.70 -1.43 6.80
CA VAL A 42 30.15 -0.07 6.85
C VAL A 42 29.28 0.17 5.61
N PRO A 43 28.05 0.67 5.74
CA PRO A 43 27.18 0.99 4.61
C PRO A 43 27.89 1.87 3.58
N GLN A 44 27.95 1.39 2.33
CA GLN A 44 28.64 2.08 1.23
C GLN A 44 27.71 3.01 0.43
N GLN A 45 26.40 2.85 0.59
CA GLN A 45 25.38 3.58 -0.15
C GLN A 45 24.38 4.18 0.81
N HIS A 46 23.84 5.34 0.43
CA HIS A 46 22.77 5.98 1.17
C HIS A 46 21.45 5.21 1.01
N ALA A 47 20.59 5.24 2.03
CA ALA A 47 19.32 4.50 2.03
C ALA A 47 18.36 4.93 0.89
N LEU A 48 18.52 6.15 0.40
CA LEU A 48 17.72 6.72 -0.71
C LEU A 48 18.46 6.66 -2.07
N SER A 49 19.49 5.83 -2.18
CA SER A 49 20.16 5.61 -3.46
C SER A 49 19.19 5.06 -4.50
N ARG A 50 19.45 5.35 -5.78
CA ARG A 50 18.61 4.90 -6.89
C ARG A 50 18.59 3.37 -6.92
N TYR A 51 17.39 2.81 -6.83
CA TYR A 51 17.13 1.39 -7.01
C TYR A 51 16.52 1.13 -8.38
N HIS A 52 16.65 -0.09 -8.88
CA HIS A 52 16.15 -0.46 -10.21
C HIS A 52 14.61 -0.31 -10.27
N PRO A 53 14.03 0.35 -11.29
CA PRO A 53 12.59 0.62 -11.39
C PRO A 53 11.76 -0.61 -11.80
N ARG A 54 12.24 -1.82 -11.50
CA ARG A 54 11.63 -3.10 -11.91
C ARG A 54 10.15 -3.23 -11.53
N TRP A 55 9.77 -2.59 -10.43
CA TRP A 55 8.42 -2.65 -9.86
C TRP A 55 7.47 -1.58 -10.41
N TYR A 56 8.00 -0.56 -11.07
CA TYR A 56 7.23 0.64 -11.43
C TYR A 56 6.06 0.31 -12.37
N ALA A 57 6.29 -0.47 -13.41
CA ALA A 57 5.24 -0.84 -14.36
C ALA A 57 4.12 -1.66 -13.71
N ALA A 58 4.48 -2.60 -12.82
CA ALA A 58 3.50 -3.37 -12.05
C ALA A 58 2.68 -2.46 -11.11
N SER A 59 3.30 -1.47 -10.47
CA SER A 59 2.61 -0.50 -9.61
C SER A 59 1.61 0.37 -10.38
N VAL A 60 1.97 0.83 -11.59
CA VAL A 60 1.04 1.63 -12.41
C VAL A 60 -0.16 0.80 -12.87
N VAL A 61 0.06 -0.45 -13.28
CA VAL A 61 -1.04 -1.36 -13.63
C VAL A 61 -1.93 -1.66 -12.42
N PHE A 62 -1.32 -1.92 -11.26
CA PHE A 62 -2.06 -2.12 -10.01
C PHE A 62 -2.92 -0.90 -9.66
N LEU A 63 -2.36 0.32 -9.76
CA LEU A 63 -3.11 1.54 -9.48
C LEU A 63 -4.31 1.73 -10.41
N ALA A 64 -4.16 1.39 -11.69
CA ALA A 64 -5.28 1.43 -12.64
C ALA A 64 -6.40 0.47 -12.24
N PHE A 65 -6.07 -0.75 -11.78
CA PHE A 65 -7.05 -1.70 -11.25
C PHE A 65 -7.63 -1.30 -9.88
N ASP A 66 -6.89 -0.58 -9.05
CA ASP A 66 -7.40 -0.11 -7.75
C ASP A 66 -8.46 0.98 -7.95
N VAL A 67 -8.21 1.90 -8.90
CA VAL A 67 -9.20 2.90 -9.31
C VAL A 67 -10.43 2.26 -9.95
N GLU A 68 -10.29 1.12 -10.61
CA GLU A 68 -11.42 0.35 -11.16
C GLU A 68 -12.41 -0.08 -10.07
N MET A 69 -11.89 -0.63 -8.96
CA MET A 69 -12.70 -1.06 -7.83
C MET A 69 -13.55 0.08 -7.27
N LEU A 70 -13.03 1.31 -7.28
CA LEU A 70 -13.79 2.50 -6.88
C LEU A 70 -15.06 2.71 -7.71
N PHE A 71 -15.03 2.38 -9.01
CA PHE A 71 -16.22 2.46 -9.88
C PHE A 71 -17.15 1.25 -9.73
N MET A 72 -16.59 0.08 -9.43
CA MET A 72 -17.39 -1.13 -9.22
C MET A 72 -18.28 -1.05 -7.97
N TYR A 73 -17.83 -0.38 -6.89
CA TYR A 73 -18.61 -0.28 -5.65
C TYR A 73 -19.97 0.42 -5.82
N PRO A 74 -20.07 1.66 -6.35
CA PRO A 74 -21.36 2.30 -6.55
C PRO A 74 -22.21 1.55 -7.58
N TRP A 75 -21.60 1.06 -8.67
CA TRP A 75 -22.31 0.26 -9.67
C TRP A 75 -22.97 -0.98 -9.07
N ALA A 76 -22.25 -1.72 -8.21
CA ALA A 76 -22.77 -2.93 -7.58
C ALA A 76 -23.98 -2.67 -6.67
N VAL A 77 -24.14 -1.43 -6.17
CA VAL A 77 -25.29 -1.04 -5.35
C VAL A 77 -26.51 -0.71 -6.22
N VAL A 78 -26.32 -0.20 -7.44
CA VAL A 78 -27.43 0.29 -8.29
C VAL A 78 -27.75 -0.59 -9.50
N VAL A 79 -26.98 -1.66 -9.74
CA VAL A 79 -27.10 -2.52 -10.93
C VAL A 79 -28.50 -3.12 -11.12
N GLU A 80 -29.20 -3.42 -10.03
CA GLU A 80 -30.57 -3.95 -10.08
C GLU A 80 -31.56 -2.93 -10.66
N ASP A 81 -31.38 -1.64 -10.37
CA ASP A 81 -32.23 -0.55 -10.81
C ASP A 81 -31.96 -0.13 -12.27
N LEU A 82 -30.68 -0.17 -12.70
CA LEU A 82 -30.31 0.17 -14.08
C LEU A 82 -30.56 -0.97 -15.08
N GLY A 83 -30.71 -2.20 -14.61
CA GLY A 83 -31.00 -3.36 -15.45
C GLY A 83 -29.82 -3.83 -16.31
N PRO A 84 -30.08 -4.68 -17.34
CA PRO A 84 -29.05 -5.42 -18.05
C PRO A 84 -28.02 -4.56 -18.80
N GLY A 85 -28.38 -3.33 -19.20
CA GLY A 85 -27.46 -2.41 -19.87
C GLY A 85 -26.26 -2.06 -19.00
N ALA A 86 -26.48 -1.86 -17.70
CA ALA A 86 -25.42 -1.55 -16.74
C ALA A 86 -24.41 -2.69 -16.59
N VAL A 87 -24.87 -3.93 -16.73
CA VAL A 87 -24.01 -5.12 -16.71
C VAL A 87 -23.11 -5.14 -17.93
N ILE A 88 -23.67 -4.88 -19.12
CA ILE A 88 -22.89 -4.84 -20.37
C ILE A 88 -21.84 -3.74 -20.32
N GLU A 89 -22.21 -2.55 -19.85
CA GLU A 89 -21.29 -1.42 -19.70
C GLU A 89 -20.13 -1.73 -18.75
N MET A 90 -20.41 -2.35 -17.60
CA MET A 90 -19.38 -2.74 -16.62
C MET A 90 -18.42 -3.80 -17.18
N PHE A 91 -18.93 -4.84 -17.83
CA PHE A 91 -18.07 -5.84 -18.47
C PHE A 91 -17.30 -5.27 -19.67
N GLY A 92 -17.87 -4.31 -20.39
CA GLY A 92 -17.18 -3.56 -21.44
C GLY A 92 -16.02 -2.74 -20.90
N PHE A 93 -16.22 -2.05 -19.78
CA PHE A 93 -15.19 -1.31 -19.08
C PHE A 93 -14.06 -2.23 -18.58
N LEU A 94 -14.41 -3.34 -17.94
CA LEU A 94 -13.44 -4.35 -17.50
C LEU A 94 -12.65 -4.96 -18.67
N ALA A 95 -13.28 -5.17 -19.82
CA ALA A 95 -12.62 -5.67 -21.03
C ALA A 95 -11.55 -4.70 -21.54
N VAL A 96 -11.78 -3.38 -21.47
CA VAL A 96 -10.79 -2.37 -21.86
C VAL A 96 -9.56 -2.43 -20.94
N LEU A 97 -9.75 -2.57 -19.63
CA LEU A 97 -8.63 -2.75 -18.69
C LEU A 97 -7.86 -4.04 -18.94
N LEU A 98 -8.56 -5.15 -19.15
CA LEU A 98 -7.92 -6.43 -19.48
C LEU A 98 -7.12 -6.33 -20.79
N ALA A 99 -7.60 -5.57 -21.78
CA ALA A 99 -6.86 -5.31 -23.02
C ALA A 99 -5.57 -4.52 -22.75
N ALA A 100 -5.62 -3.49 -21.90
CA ALA A 100 -4.44 -2.72 -21.49
C ALA A 100 -3.39 -3.60 -20.79
N VAL A 101 -3.83 -4.53 -19.94
CA VAL A 101 -2.96 -5.48 -19.23
C VAL A 101 -2.35 -6.51 -20.17
N ALA A 102 -3.15 -7.01 -21.11
CA ALA A 102 -2.66 -7.91 -22.16
C ALA A 102 -1.58 -7.22 -23.00
N TRP A 103 -1.77 -5.94 -23.33
CA TRP A 103 -0.76 -5.12 -24.00
C TRP A 103 0.50 -4.95 -23.15
N ALA A 104 0.37 -4.56 -21.88
CA ALA A 104 1.51 -4.40 -20.98
C ALA A 104 2.32 -5.70 -20.82
N ARG A 105 1.64 -6.85 -20.77
CA ARG A 105 2.29 -8.17 -20.74
C ARG A 105 3.12 -8.42 -21.99
N ARG A 106 2.62 -8.04 -23.18
CA ARG A 106 3.36 -8.16 -24.44
C ARG A 106 4.60 -7.28 -24.47
N GLU A 107 4.51 -6.07 -23.92
CA GLU A 107 5.65 -5.12 -23.83
C GLU A 107 6.68 -5.55 -22.78
N GLY A 108 6.40 -6.61 -22.01
CA GLY A 108 7.32 -7.12 -21.01
C GLY A 108 7.35 -6.31 -19.72
N ALA A 109 6.28 -5.54 -19.43
CA ALA A 109 6.15 -4.82 -18.16
C ALA A 109 6.20 -5.74 -16.93
N PHE A 110 5.95 -7.05 -17.13
CA PHE A 110 6.06 -8.09 -16.12
C PHE A 110 7.25 -9.03 -16.35
N ARG A 111 8.34 -8.58 -16.98
CA ARG A 111 9.59 -9.37 -17.10
C ARG A 111 10.51 -9.06 -15.92
N TRP A 112 10.98 -10.12 -15.27
CA TRP A 112 11.73 -10.04 -14.00
C TRP A 112 13.20 -10.44 -14.15
N ALA A 113 13.68 -10.61 -15.38
CA ALA A 113 15.05 -10.99 -15.72
C ALA A 113 16.00 -9.79 -15.70
#